data_AF-A0A7C2FUU5-F1
#
_entry.id   AF-A0A7C2FUU5-F1
#
_cell.length_a   1.000
_cell.length_b   1.000
_cell.length_c   1.000
_cell.angle_alpha   90.00
_cell.angle_beta   90.00
_cell.angle_gamma   90.00
#
_symmetry.space_group_name_H-M   'P 1'
#
loop_
_entity.id
_entity.type
_entity.pdbx_description
1 polymer ?
#
loop_
_entity_poly.entity_id
_entity_poly.type
_entity_poly.pdbx_seq_one_letter_code
_entity_poly.pdbx_strand_id
1 'polypeptide(L)'
;MFDYYRENNVDIRIARIFNMYGPRMRPDDRRVISNFILQALRGEDIAIFGDGEHTRSFCFVDDTVERLIRLMDQGRPGNINIGN
;
A
#
# COMPACT_ATOMS: atom_id res chain seq x y z
N MET A 1 7.33 -17.57 -7.33
CA MET A 1 7.61 -17.42 -5.88
C MET A 1 7.17 -18.67 -5.11
N PHE A 2 5.91 -19.08 -5.21
CA PHE A 2 5.47 -20.37 -4.63
C PHE A 2 6.12 -21.60 -5.27
N ASP A 3 6.49 -21.54 -6.55
CA ASP A 3 7.29 -22.62 -7.18
C ASP A 3 8.68 -22.69 -6.54
N TYR A 4 9.32 -21.54 -6.32
CA TYR A 4 10.62 -21.46 -5.65
C TYR A 4 10.58 -21.99 -4.21
N TYR A 5 9.50 -21.70 -3.46
CA TYR A 5 9.25 -22.33 -2.15
C TYR A 5 9.14 -23.86 -2.27
N ARG A 6 8.37 -24.37 -3.24
CA ARG A 6 8.18 -25.81 -3.46
C ARG A 6 9.47 -26.54 -3.84
N GLU A 7 10.32 -25.90 -4.62
CA GLU A 7 11.55 -26.49 -5.15
C GLU A 7 12.76 -26.34 -4.21
N ASN A 8 12.82 -25.25 -3.43
CA ASN A 8 14.02 -24.87 -2.67
C ASN A 8 13.78 -24.75 -1.16
N ASN A 9 12.54 -24.96 -0.69
CA ASN A 9 12.14 -24.85 0.71
C ASN A 9 12.52 -23.51 1.37
N VAL A 10 12.56 -22.44 0.58
CA VAL A 10 12.89 -21.09 1.04
C VAL A 10 11.66 -20.46 1.67
N ASP A 11 11.77 -20.00 2.91
CA ASP A 11 10.64 -19.41 3.61
C ASP A 11 10.21 -18.08 2.98
N ILE A 12 8.96 -17.99 2.51
CA ILE A 12 8.45 -16.81 1.79
C ILE A 12 7.14 -16.27 2.36
N ARG A 13 6.96 -14.95 2.29
CA ARG A 13 5.68 -14.27 2.54
C ARG A 13 5.38 -13.34 1.38
N ILE A 14 4.13 -13.29 0.93
CA ILE A 14 3.66 -12.42 -0.14
C ILE A 14 2.62 -11.45 0.41
N ALA A 15 2.96 -10.17 0.44
CA ALA A 15 2.05 -9.10 0.81
C ALA A 15 1.66 -8.28 -0.42
N ARG A 16 0.35 -8.11 -0.64
CA ARG A 16 -0.20 -7.20 -1.65
C ARG A 16 -0.69 -5.94 -0.96
N ILE A 17 0.12 -4.89 -1.01
CA ILE A 17 -0.15 -3.61 -0.31
C ILE A 17 -1.06 -2.75 -1.18
N PHE A 18 -2.19 -2.30 -0.62
CA PHE A 18 -3.14 -1.40 -1.27
C PHE A 18 -3.00 0.01 -0.73
N ASN A 19 -2.84 0.99 -1.63
CA ASN A 19 -2.96 2.44 -1.38
C ASN A 19 -2.52 2.91 0.03
N MET A 20 -1.31 2.54 0.42
CA MET A 20 -0.76 2.92 1.71
C MET A 20 -0.38 4.42 1.72
N TYR A 21 -0.74 5.14 2.77
CA TYR A 21 -0.39 6.56 2.92
C TYR A 21 0.12 6.86 4.34
N GLY A 22 0.89 7.94 4.49
CA GLY A 22 1.36 8.40 5.80
C GLY A 22 2.60 9.31 5.72
N PRO A 23 3.19 9.63 6.88
CA PRO A 23 4.42 10.43 6.95
C PRO A 23 5.56 9.83 6.12
N ARG A 24 6.44 10.69 5.61
CA ARG A 24 7.60 10.32 4.76
C ARG A 24 7.26 9.75 3.39
N MET A 25 6.00 9.83 2.96
CA MET A 25 5.66 9.65 1.55
C MET A 25 6.49 10.61 0.68
N ARG A 26 6.91 10.11 -0.50
CA ARG A 26 7.57 10.97 -1.48
C ARG A 26 6.56 12.02 -1.97
N PRO A 27 6.94 13.30 -2.03
CA PRO A 27 6.06 14.32 -2.61
C PRO A 27 5.64 13.97 -4.04
N ASP A 28 6.56 13.44 -4.85
CA ASP A 28 6.37 13.13 -6.28
C ASP A 28 5.89 11.69 -6.55
N ASP A 29 5.26 11.03 -5.58
CA ASP A 29 4.77 9.64 -5.68
C ASP A 29 3.62 9.46 -6.68
N ARG A 30 3.05 10.56 -7.21
CA ARG A 30 1.97 10.60 -8.21
C ARG A 30 0.69 9.86 -7.82
N ARG A 31 0.57 9.40 -6.57
CA ARG A 31 -0.64 8.80 -6.02
C ARG A 31 -1.64 9.87 -5.65
N VAL A 32 -2.92 9.50 -5.60
CA VAL A 32 -4.02 10.45 -5.39
C VAL A 32 -3.87 11.26 -4.09
N ILE A 33 -3.53 10.60 -2.97
CA ILE A 33 -3.35 11.28 -1.68
C ILE A 33 -2.17 12.24 -1.70
N SER A 34 -1.01 11.85 -2.26
CA SER A 34 0.15 12.74 -2.33
C SER A 34 -0.11 13.94 -3.23
N ASN A 35 -0.78 13.74 -4.37
CA ASN A 35 -1.12 14.84 -5.29
C ASN A 35 -2.10 15.81 -4.64
N PHE A 36 -3.17 15.31 -4.01
CA PHE A 36 -4.17 16.16 -3.37
C PHE A 36 -3.56 16.98 -2.23
N ILE A 37 -2.74 16.36 -1.38
CA ILE A 37 -2.04 17.06 -0.29
C ILE A 37 -1.15 18.17 -0.86
N LEU A 38 -0.35 17.88 -1.90
CA LEU A 38 0.55 18.88 -2.48
C LEU A 38 -0.19 20.01 -3.19
N GLN A 39 -1.25 19.71 -3.94
CA GLN A 39 -2.07 20.72 -4.61
C GLN A 39 -2.70 21.66 -3.57
N ALA A 40 -3.31 21.10 -2.51
CA ALA A 40 -3.87 21.89 -1.42
C ALA A 40 -2.82 22.76 -0.71
N LEU A 41 -1.62 22.21 -0.44
CA LEU A 41 -0.52 22.96 0.18
C LEU A 41 0.03 24.09 -0.70
N ARG A 42 -0.09 23.96 -2.03
CA ARG A 42 0.34 24.98 -3.00
C ARG A 42 -0.76 25.98 -3.37
N GLY A 43 -1.99 25.77 -2.89
CA GLY A 43 -3.15 26.55 -3.33
C GLY A 43 -3.52 26.29 -4.79
N GLU A 44 -3.16 25.14 -5.34
CA GLU A 44 -3.55 24.69 -6.67
C GLU A 44 -4.92 24.01 -6.62
N ASP A 45 -5.65 24.04 -7.74
CA ASP A 45 -6.89 23.28 -7.87
C ASP A 45 -6.65 21.77 -7.73
N ILE A 46 -7.55 21.10 -7.02
CA ILE A 46 -7.49 19.64 -6.88
C ILE A 46 -7.97 18.99 -8.18
N ALA A 47 -7.06 18.29 -8.86
CA ALA A 47 -7.37 17.67 -10.14
C ALA A 47 -8.15 16.35 -9.94
N ILE A 48 -9.42 16.35 -10.35
CA ILE A 48 -10.27 15.14 -10.39
C ILE A 48 -10.34 14.63 -11.84
N PHE A 49 -9.95 13.38 -12.06
CA PHE A 49 -10.06 12.73 -13.37
C PHE A 49 -11.35 11.93 -13.46
N GLY A 50 -12.15 12.19 -14.49
CA GLY A 50 -13.47 11.56 -14.67
C GLY A 50 -14.57 12.32 -13.93
N ASP A 51 -15.55 11.59 -13.40
CA ASP A 51 -16.70 12.13 -12.66
C ASP A 51 -16.43 12.30 -11.15
N GLY A 52 -15.34 11.73 -10.64
CA GLY A 52 -15.00 11.76 -9.22
C GLY A 52 -15.78 10.77 -8.35
N GLU A 53 -16.60 9.90 -8.94
CA GLU A 53 -17.40 8.91 -8.19
C GLU A 53 -16.64 7.61 -7.89
N HIS A 54 -15.43 7.47 -8.46
CA HIS A 54 -14.59 6.30 -8.24
C HIS A 54 -14.12 6.19 -6.78
N THR A 55 -14.37 5.03 -6.17
CA THR A 55 -13.94 4.74 -4.81
C THR A 55 -12.59 4.04 -4.76
N ARG A 56 -11.85 4.27 -3.66
CA ARG A 56 -10.60 3.58 -3.32
C ARG A 56 -10.55 3.42 -1.80
N SER A 57 -10.06 2.27 -1.34
CA SER A 57 -9.63 2.10 0.04
C SER A 57 -8.22 2.67 0.22
N PHE A 58 -7.94 3.23 1.40
CA PHE A 58 -6.62 3.71 1.81
C PHE A 58 -6.24 3.10 3.15
N CYS A 59 -4.98 2.71 3.28
CA CYS A 59 -4.45 2.09 4.50
C CYS A 59 -3.38 2.98 5.10
N PHE A 60 -3.46 3.30 6.38
CA PHE A 60 -2.43 4.11 7.01
C PHE A 60 -1.13 3.29 7.14
N VAL A 61 0.01 3.99 7.12
CA VAL A 61 1.33 3.34 7.12
C VAL A 61 1.53 2.47 8.37
N ASP A 62 1.03 2.89 9.54
CA ASP A 62 1.17 2.11 10.77
C ASP A 62 0.41 0.78 10.68
N ASP A 63 -0.84 0.79 10.18
CA ASP A 63 -1.62 -0.44 9.93
C ASP A 63 -0.91 -1.38 8.95
N THR A 64 -0.31 -0.81 7.91
CA THR A 64 0.41 -1.58 6.89
C THR A 64 1.64 -2.25 7.50
N VAL A 65 2.43 -1.51 8.28
CA VAL A 65 3.64 -2.01 8.94
C VAL A 65 3.29 -3.10 9.95
N GLU A 66 2.27 -2.89 10.79
CA GLU A 66 1.82 -3.89 11.76
C GLU A 66 1.45 -5.21 11.07
N ARG A 67 0.70 -5.15 9.98
CA ARG A 67 0.28 -6.34 9.23
C ARG A 67 1.44 -7.05 8.53
N LEU A 68 2.45 -6.30 8.06
CA LEU A 68 3.67 -6.90 7.52
C LEU A 68 4.45 -7.65 8.59
N ILE A 69 4.62 -7.07 9.78
CA ILE A 69 5.31 -7.72 10.91
C ILE A 69 4.56 -9.01 11.30
N ARG A 70 3.24 -8.94 11.45
CA ARG A 70 2.41 -10.12 11.77
C ARG A 70 2.48 -11.19 10.68
N LEU A 71 2.55 -10.82 9.40
CA LEU A 71 2.70 -11.78 8.30
C LEU A 71 4.06 -12.49 8.37
N MET A 72 5.12 -11.78 8.72
CA MET A 72 6.46 -12.37 8.86
C MET A 72 6.52 -13.36 10.02
N ASP A 73 5.81 -13.10 11.11
CA ASP A 73 5.75 -13.98 12.29
C ASP A 73 4.90 -15.25 12.08
N GLN A 74 4.15 -15.34 10.97
CA GLN A 74 3.40 -16.57 10.65
C GLN A 74 4.37 -17.71 10.34
N GLY A 75 4.18 -18.88 10.96
CA GLY A 75 5.03 -20.07 10.72
C GLY A 75 4.75 -20.82 9.41
N ARG A 76 4.08 -20.20 8.43
CA ARG A 76 3.76 -20.82 7.14
C ARG A 76 3.77 -19.78 6.02
N PRO A 77 4.08 -20.17 4.78
CA PRO A 77 3.92 -19.30 3.62
C PRO A 77 2.49 -18.74 3.54
N GLY A 78 2.40 -17.45 3.24
CA GLY A 78 1.14 -16.72 3.17
C GLY A 78 1.12 -15.76 1.98
N ASN A 79 -0.05 -15.62 1.37
CA ASN A 79 -0.34 -14.59 0.38
C ASN A 79 -1.56 -13.80 0.87
N ILE A 80 -1.35 -12.53 1.26
CA ILE A 80 -2.41 -11.72 1.86
C ILE A 80 -2.50 -10.34 1.20
N ASN A 81 -3.72 -9.82 1.15
CA ASN A 81 -3.97 -8.42 0.85
C ASN A 81 -3.82 -7.60 2.13
N ILE A 82 -3.11 -6.47 2.06
CA ILE A 82 -2.97 -5.49 3.14
C ILE A 82 -3.61 -4.19 2.68
N GLY A 83 -4.80 -3.91 3.19
CA GLY A 83 -5.59 -2.70 2.95
C GLY A 83 -6.76 -2.60 3.93
N ASN A 84 -7.41 -1.44 4.03
CA ASN A 84 -8.59 -1.25 4.89
C ASN A 84 -9.91 -1.38 4.12
#